data_AF-A0A3D1RVA0-F1
#
_entry.id   AF-A0A3D1RVA0-F1
#
_cell.length_a   1.000
_cell.length_b   1.000
_cell.length_c   1.000
_cell.angle_alpha   90.00
_cell.angle_beta   90.00
_cell.angle_gamma   90.00
#
_symmetry.space_group_name_H-M   'P 1'
#
loop_
_entity.id
_entity.type
_entity.pdbx_description
1 polymer ?
#
loop_
_entity_poly.entity_id
_entity_poly.type
_entity_poly.pdbx_seq_one_letter_code
_entity_poly.pdbx_strand_id
1 'polypeptide(L)'
;MSTPRFQILKNSGAGYRLVLGLLVLLAGAGLVAAHYMESRGHQVTGMDNQIVWGLPHVFAVYLILAASGALNAASVSSVFG
;
A
#
# COMPACT_ATOMS: atom_id res chain seq x y z
N MET A 1 10.67 29.19 20.27
CA MET A 1 11.73 28.23 19.90
C MET A 1 11.59 27.04 20.83
N SER A 2 11.02 25.92 20.35
CA SER A 2 10.84 24.71 21.16
C SER A 2 12.12 23.87 21.09
N THR A 3 12.69 23.55 22.24
CA THR A 3 13.94 22.78 22.34
C THR A 3 13.71 21.35 21.85
N PRO A 4 14.50 20.84 20.88
CA PRO A 4 14.33 19.47 20.39
C PRO A 4 14.69 18.46 21.50
N ARG A 5 13.76 17.56 21.81
CA ARG A 5 13.91 16.52 22.83
C ARG A 5 14.19 15.19 22.14
N PHE A 6 15.43 14.74 22.21
CA PHE A 6 15.82 13.41 21.71
C PHE A 6 15.29 12.33 22.66
N GLN A 7 14.49 11.40 22.13
CA GLN A 7 14.01 10.24 22.85
C GLN A 7 14.44 8.97 22.12
N ILE A 8 14.96 8.00 22.87
CA ILE A 8 15.27 6.67 22.34
C ILE A 8 13.94 5.99 22.02
N LEU A 9 13.73 5.61 20.76
CA LEU A 9 12.57 4.84 20.31
C LEU A 9 12.57 3.49 21.05
N LYS A 10 11.68 3.33 22.02
CA LYS A 10 11.51 2.06 22.75
C LYS A 10 10.78 1.07 21.85
N ASN A 11 11.55 0.32 21.06
CA ASN A 11 11.05 -0.69 20.14
C ASN A 11 10.61 -1.95 20.91
N SER A 12 9.30 -2.10 21.20
CA SER A 12 8.60 -3.39 21.43
C SER A 12 7.18 -3.20 22.03
N GLY A 13 6.38 -2.28 21.50
CA GLY A 13 4.97 -2.16 21.92
C GLY A 13 4.13 -3.32 21.34
N ALA A 14 3.21 -3.89 22.12
CA ALA A 14 2.27 -4.89 21.63
C ALA A 14 1.48 -4.40 20.39
N GLY A 15 1.14 -3.10 20.35
CA GLY A 15 0.47 -2.47 19.21
C GLY A 15 1.30 -2.48 17.92
N TYR A 16 2.62 -2.29 18.00
CA TYR A 16 3.49 -2.38 16.82
C TYR A 16 3.46 -3.78 16.21
N ARG A 17 3.54 -4.81 17.05
CA ARG A 17 3.48 -6.22 16.61
C ARG A 17 2.12 -6.57 16.01
N LEU A 18 1.03 -6.02 16.55
CA LEU A 18 -0.31 -6.19 16.00
C LEU A 18 -0.41 -5.60 14.60
N VAL A 19 -0.02 -4.34 14.43
CA VAL A 19 -0.04 -3.66 13.11
C VAL A 19 0.85 -4.41 12.11
N LEU A 20 2.05 -4.83 12.54
CA LEU A 20 2.94 -5.61 11.69
C LEU A 20 2.30 -6.94 11.27
N GLY A 21 1.67 -7.67 12.19
CA GLY A 21 0.96 -8.91 11.88
C GLY A 21 -0.18 -8.69 10.88
N LEU A 22 -0.94 -7.60 11.03
CA LEU A 22 -2.01 -7.24 10.10
C LEU A 22 -1.47 -6.92 8.69
N LEU A 23 -0.36 -6.19 8.59
CA LEU A 23 0.28 -5.90 7.31
C LEU A 23 0.81 -7.16 6.63
N VAL A 24 1.38 -8.10 7.39
CA VAL A 24 1.83 -9.40 6.87
C VAL A 24 0.63 -10.22 6.35
N LEU A 25 -0.48 -10.24 7.08
CA LEU A 25 -1.70 -10.92 6.63
C LEU A 25 -2.25 -10.29 5.35
N LEU A 26 -2.26 -8.96 5.25
CA LEU A 26 -2.71 -8.25 4.06
C LEU A 26 -1.82 -8.58 2.85
N ALA A 27 -0.50 -8.59 3.01
CA ALA A 27 0.44 -8.98 1.97
C ALA A 27 0.25 -10.45 1.54
N GLY A 28 0.04 -11.35 2.51
CA GLY A 28 -0.26 -12.76 2.24
C GLY A 28 -1.56 -12.97 1.47
N ALA A 29 -2.61 -12.23 1.80
CA ALA A 29 -3.87 -12.24 1.05
C ALA A 29 -3.66 -11.77 -0.40
N GLY A 30 -2.83 -10.75 -0.62
CA GLY A 30 -2.44 -10.29 -1.96
C GLY A 30 -1.71 -11.36 -2.77
N LEU A 31 -0.81 -12.11 -2.15
CA LEU A 31 -0.09 -13.21 -2.79
C LEU A 31 -1.04 -14.35 -3.19
N VAL A 32 -1.96 -14.73 -2.30
CA VAL A 32 -2.99 -15.75 -2.60
C VAL A 32 -3.88 -15.29 -3.75
N ALA A 33 -4.29 -14.01 -3.77
CA ALA A 33 -5.07 -13.44 -4.86
C ALA A 33 -4.30 -13.48 -6.20
N ALA A 34 -3.00 -13.17 -6.19
CA ALA A 34 -2.15 -13.26 -7.38
C ALA A 34 -2.10 -14.68 -7.97
N HIS A 35 -1.86 -15.69 -7.13
CA HIS A 35 -1.88 -17.09 -7.56
C HIS A 35 -3.28 -17.55 -8.01
N TYR A 36 -4.35 -17.04 -7.38
CA TYR A 36 -5.71 -17.37 -7.78
C TYR A 36 -6.05 -16.79 -9.18
N MET A 37 -5.63 -15.57 -9.48
CA MET A 37 -5.79 -14.98 -10.83
C MET A 37 -4.96 -15.70 -11.89
N GLU A 38 -3.75 -16.17 -11.54
CA GLU A 38 -2.91 -16.95 -12.45
C GLU A 38 -3.59 -18.27 -12.83
N SER A 39 -4.14 -18.99 -11.85
CA SER A 39 -4.75 -20.31 -12.07
C SER A 39 -6.13 -20.25 -12.74
N ARG A 40 -6.92 -19.20 -12.52
CA ARG A 40 -8.31 -19.09 -13.03
C ARG A 40 -8.53 -18.02 -14.10
N GLY A 41 -7.49 -17.27 -14.43
CA GLY A 41 -7.55 -16.19 -15.40
C GLY A 41 -8.20 -14.90 -14.88
N HIS A 42 -8.03 -13.82 -15.64
CA HIS A 42 -8.48 -12.47 -15.27
C HIS A 42 -10.01 -12.28 -15.22
N GLN A 43 -10.79 -13.26 -15.68
CA GLN A 43 -12.25 -13.22 -15.58
C GLN A 43 -12.74 -13.20 -14.12
N VAL A 44 -11.97 -13.78 -13.20
CA VAL A 44 -12.26 -13.78 -11.76
C VAL A 44 -12.40 -12.37 -11.18
N THR A 45 -11.72 -11.39 -11.77
CA THR A 45 -11.74 -10.01 -11.29
C THR A 45 -12.87 -9.16 -11.88
N GLY A 46 -13.79 -9.79 -12.62
CA GLY A 46 -14.89 -9.11 -13.32
C GLY A 46 -14.47 -8.47 -14.64
N MET A 47 -13.32 -8.86 -15.20
CA MET A 47 -12.89 -8.44 -16.53
C MET A 47 -13.46 -9.39 -17.59
N ASP A 48 -14.02 -8.83 -18.65
CA ASP A 48 -14.51 -9.57 -19.81
C ASP A 48 -14.18 -8.77 -21.09
N ASN A 49 -14.49 -9.29 -22.26
CA ASN A 49 -14.16 -8.65 -23.54
C ASN A 49 -14.83 -7.28 -23.75
N GLN A 50 -15.89 -6.97 -23.00
CA GLN A 50 -16.51 -5.63 -22.98
C GLN A 50 -15.86 -4.68 -21.96
N ILE A 51 -15.30 -5.22 -20.88
CA ILE A 51 -14.68 -4.46 -19.79
C ILE A 51 -13.28 -5.01 -19.58
N VAL A 52 -12.37 -4.53 -20.43
CA VAL A 52 -10.95 -4.91 -20.42
C VAL A 52 -10.20 -4.34 -19.20
N TRP A 53 -10.66 -3.24 -18.60
CA TRP A 53 -10.08 -2.65 -17.39
C TRP A 53 -11.05 -2.73 -16.21
N GLY A 54 -10.98 -3.85 -15.47
CA GLY A 54 -11.75 -4.06 -14.25
C GLY A 54 -11.10 -3.53 -12.98
N LEU A 55 -11.54 -4.04 -11.84
CA LEU A 55 -11.07 -3.63 -10.50
C LEU A 55 -9.54 -3.65 -10.30
N PRO A 56 -8.77 -4.63 -10.83
CA PRO A 56 -7.32 -4.64 -10.66
C PRO A 56 -6.64 -3.42 -11.28
N HIS A 57 -7.15 -2.93 -12.43
CA HIS A 57 -6.60 -1.76 -13.11
C HIS A 57 -6.91 -0.48 -12.35
N VAL A 58 -8.14 -0.33 -11.85
CA VAL A 58 -8.52 0.82 -11.02
C VAL A 58 -7.65 0.90 -9.76
N PHE A 59 -7.43 -0.23 -9.09
CA PHE A 59 -6.58 -0.30 -7.91
C PHE A 59 -5.12 0.05 -8.24
N ALA A 60 -4.59 -0.42 -9.36
CA ALA A 60 -3.23 -0.08 -9.81
C ALA A 60 -3.07 1.44 -10.02
N VAL A 61 -4.02 2.08 -10.72
CA VAL A 61 -4.00 3.54 -10.93
C VAL A 61 -4.11 4.29 -9.61
N TYR A 62 -4.97 3.83 -8.69
CA TYR A 62 -5.09 4.41 -7.36
C TYR A 62 -3.77 4.36 -6.57
N LEU A 63 -3.06 3.23 -6.58
CA LEU A 63 -1.77 3.11 -5.89
C LEU A 63 -0.70 4.03 -6.50
N ILE A 64 -0.67 4.18 -7.83
CA ILE A 64 0.24 5.11 -8.51
C ILE A 64 -0.05 6.55 -8.08
N LEU A 65 -1.33 6.94 -8.07
CA LEU A 65 -1.77 8.28 -7.63
C LEU A 65 -1.41 8.54 -6.17
N ALA A 66 -1.67 7.57 -5.28
CA ALA A 66 -1.34 7.68 -3.86
C ALA A 66 0.17 7.85 -3.65
N ALA A 67 0.99 7.05 -4.34
CA ALA A 67 2.45 7.15 -4.27
C ALA A 67 2.96 8.50 -4.80
N SER A 68 2.43 8.95 -5.94
CA SER A 68 2.77 10.26 -6.53
C SER A 68 2.41 11.42 -5.61
N GLY A 69 1.23 11.38 -4.98
CA GLY A 69 0.78 12.40 -4.02
C GLY A 69 1.72 12.51 -2.81
N ALA A 70 2.15 11.36 -2.26
CA ALA A 70 3.13 11.33 -1.17
C ALA A 70 4.50 11.88 -1.59
N LEU A 71 4.99 11.52 -2.78
CA LEU A 71 6.26 12.00 -3.33
C LEU A 71 6.25 13.51 -3.60
N ASN A 72 5.13 14.05 -4.07
CA ASN A 72 4.99 15.49 -4.29
C ASN A 72 5.16 16.27 -2.97
N ALA A 73 4.41 15.88 -1.93
CA ALA A 73 4.52 16.50 -0.61
C ALA A 73 5.95 16.39 -0.03
N ALA A 74 6.59 15.23 -0.18
CA ALA A 74 7.97 15.03 0.25
C ALA A 74 8.94 15.96 -0.49
N SER A 75 8.80 16.09 -1.82
CA SER A 75 9.67 16.95 -2.63
C SER A 75 9.56 18.43 -2.26
N VAL A 76 8.34 18.95 -2.06
CA VAL A 76 8.10 20.32 -1.60
C VAL A 76 8.68 20.52 -0.20
N SER A 77 8.49 19.56 0.72
CA SER A 77 9.08 19.64 2.06
C SER A 77 10.61 19.65 2.05
N SER A 78 11.24 18.99 1.07
CA SER A 78 12.70 18.98 0.97
C SER A 78 13.30 20.29 0.46
N VAL A 79 12.54 21.07 -0.31
CA VAL A 79 13.02 22.35 -0.88
C VAL A 79 12.76 23.52 0.06
N PHE A 80 11.65 23.49 0.80
CA PHE A 80 11.20 24.63 1.63
C PHE A 80 11.21 24.36 3.14
N GLY A 81 11.44 23.11 3.57
CA GLY A 81 11.41 22.70 4.98
C GLY A 81 12.71 22.93 5.74
#